data_AF-A0A973TH98-F1
#
_entry.id   AF-A0A973TH98-F1
#
_cell.length_a   1.000
_cell.length_b   1.000
_cell.length_c   1.000
_cell.angle_alpha   90.00
_cell.angle_beta   90.00
_cell.angle_gamma   90.00
#
_symmetry.space_group_name_H-M   'P 1'
#
loop_
_entity.id
_entity.type
_entity.pdbx_description
1 polymer ?
#
loop_
_entity_poly.entity_id
_entity_poly.type
_entity_poly.pdbx_seq_one_letter_code
_entity_poly.pdbx_strand_id
1 'polypeptide(L)'
;MSTSSPSPQDHDARIAELRARRLARLRWLALRAVLLAGVLVLLGALAVYWLLATVGGRDVLLAQVVARLPTGTTLTWRRAEGPVEGPLTLHGVRFSMPRQLDPDCVPTATASCATGRIVFDAGTVVLDPALRPLLGRRLRLDALDVRDATLVLPENDTPFKFPRWPDVLPQIAPPLALQADRIRIDGLRVLRAGESLVDIRSVHGSLLAERGALHVEDLVVDSDRGRFTANGDYAPGDHYRSDLVATAVFPAPAGRTPARLACVARGDLSRRVVAVAGAAP
;
A
#
# COMPACT_ATOMS: atom_id res chain seq x y z
N MET A 1 30.67 9.40 85.57
CA MET A 1 29.78 10.03 84.57
C MET A 1 29.33 8.94 83.61
N SER A 2 28.16 8.35 83.84
CA SER A 2 27.66 7.22 83.05
C SER A 2 26.87 7.76 81.86
N THR A 3 27.40 7.56 80.66
CA THR A 3 26.68 7.84 79.40
C THR A 3 25.59 6.79 79.23
N SER A 4 24.33 7.19 79.43
CA SER A 4 23.14 6.40 79.13
C SER A 4 23.12 6.06 77.63
N SER A 5 23.33 4.79 77.30
CA SER A 5 23.15 4.28 75.94
C SER A 5 21.66 4.30 75.57
N PRO A 6 21.27 4.76 74.36
CA PRO A 6 19.87 4.82 73.96
C PRO A 6 19.26 3.42 73.90
N SER A 7 18.00 3.29 74.34
CA SER A 7 17.31 2.00 74.40
C SER A 7 17.07 1.45 72.99
N PRO A 8 17.11 0.11 72.79
CA PRO A 8 16.82 -0.50 71.49
C PRO A 8 15.45 -0.12 70.90
N GLN A 9 14.47 0.16 71.76
CA GLN A 9 13.11 0.54 71.38
C GLN A 9 13.04 1.93 70.72
N ASP A 10 13.88 2.88 71.13
CA ASP A 10 13.94 4.23 70.54
C ASP A 10 14.52 4.22 69.11
N HIS A 11 15.40 3.26 68.82
CA HIS A 11 16.02 3.09 67.51
C HIS A 11 15.03 2.48 66.51
N ASP A 12 14.29 1.44 66.92
CA ASP A 12 13.29 0.78 66.08
C ASP A 12 12.09 1.69 65.78
N ALA A 13 11.64 2.48 66.75
CA ALA A 13 10.60 3.48 66.56
C ALA A 13 11.01 4.55 65.52
N ARG A 14 12.27 5.03 65.58
CA ARG A 14 12.82 5.96 64.59
C ARG A 14 12.92 5.35 63.19
N ILE A 15 13.30 4.07 63.07
CA ILE A 15 13.34 3.37 61.78
C ILE A 15 11.93 3.22 61.19
N ALA A 16 10.94 2.86 62.02
CA ALA A 16 9.54 2.75 61.58
C ALA A 16 9.00 4.10 61.10
N GLU A 17 9.28 5.19 61.80
CA GLU A 17 8.88 6.54 61.41
C GLU A 17 9.55 6.99 60.09
N LEU A 18 10.85 6.74 59.93
CA LEU A 18 11.57 7.05 58.69
C LEU A 18 11.06 6.22 57.51
N ARG A 19 10.70 4.95 57.72
CA ARG A 19 10.07 4.09 56.70
C ARG A 19 8.69 4.60 56.31
N ALA A 20 7.85 5.01 57.27
CA ALA A 20 6.53 5.58 57.01
C ALA A 20 6.62 6.89 56.19
N ARG A 21 7.56 7.79 56.56
CA ARG A 21 7.82 9.03 55.80
C ARG A 21 8.34 8.76 54.38
N ARG A 22 9.21 7.75 54.20
CA ARG A 22 9.68 7.32 52.87
C ARG A 22 8.54 6.74 52.02
N LEU A 23 7.70 5.88 52.58
CA LEU A 23 6.56 5.30 51.88
C LEU A 23 5.52 6.37 51.49
N ALA A 24 5.25 7.35 52.36
CA ALA A 24 4.37 8.48 52.04
C ALA A 24 4.92 9.34 50.88
N ARG A 25 6.23 9.63 50.89
CA ARG A 25 6.90 10.34 49.78
C ARG A 25 6.88 9.54 48.48
N LEU A 26 7.14 8.23 48.54
CA LEU A 26 7.08 7.34 47.38
C LEU A 26 5.66 7.23 46.80
N ARG A 27 4.64 7.11 47.64
CA ARG A 27 3.22 7.12 47.19
C ARG A 27 2.83 8.42 46.51
N TRP A 28 3.28 9.55 47.03
CA TRP A 28 3.01 10.85 46.42
C TRP A 28 3.76 11.07 45.10
N LEU A 29 5.03 10.64 45.02
CA LEU A 29 5.79 10.61 43.77
C LEU A 29 5.15 9.67 42.74
N ALA A 30 4.67 8.48 43.17
CA ALA A 30 3.96 7.55 42.32
C ALA A 30 2.64 8.13 41.79
N LEU A 31 1.85 8.80 42.62
CA LEU A 31 0.63 9.49 42.20
C LEU A 31 0.93 10.61 41.19
N ARG A 32 1.98 11.40 41.41
CA ARG A 32 2.42 12.42 40.46
C ARG A 32 2.91 11.82 39.15
N ALA A 33 3.64 10.71 39.21
CA ALA A 33 4.09 10.00 38.02
C ALA A 33 2.92 9.44 37.21
N VAL A 34 1.93 8.84 37.87
CA VAL A 34 0.69 8.35 37.23
C VAL A 34 -0.11 9.49 36.62
N LEU A 35 -0.27 10.61 37.33
CA LEU A 35 -0.99 11.78 36.82
C LEU A 35 -0.27 12.39 35.62
N LEU A 36 1.05 12.54 35.70
CA LEU A 36 1.87 13.05 34.60
C LEU A 36 1.83 12.11 33.39
N ALA A 37 1.92 10.79 33.61
CA ALA A 37 1.76 9.80 32.56
C ALA A 37 0.36 9.87 31.92
N GLY A 38 -0.70 10.01 32.73
CA GLY A 38 -2.07 10.18 32.25
C GLY A 38 -2.26 11.42 31.38
N VAL A 39 -1.69 12.56 31.79
CA VAL A 39 -1.71 13.80 31.00
C VAL A 39 -0.94 13.62 29.68
N LEU A 40 0.24 12.98 29.70
CA LEU A 40 1.00 12.70 28.49
C LEU A 40 0.24 11.79 27.52
N VAL A 41 -0.42 10.74 28.02
CA VAL A 41 -1.24 9.85 27.20
C VAL A 41 -2.41 10.62 26.59
N LEU A 42 -3.11 11.45 27.36
CA LEU A 42 -4.21 12.27 26.87
C LEU A 42 -3.75 13.27 25.79
N LEU A 43 -2.64 13.97 26.01
CA LEU A 43 -2.07 14.88 25.04
C LEU A 43 -1.63 14.15 23.77
N GLY A 44 -1.03 12.97 23.91
CA GLY A 44 -0.68 12.11 22.79
C GLY A 44 -1.90 11.69 21.97
N ALA A 45 -2.98 11.27 22.63
CA ALA A 45 -4.23 10.90 21.96
C ALA A 45 -4.86 12.09 21.22
N LEU A 46 -4.87 13.27 21.85
CA LEU A 46 -5.37 14.50 21.22
C LEU A 46 -4.53 14.91 20.01
N ALA A 47 -3.20 14.77 20.09
CA ALA A 47 -2.30 15.04 18.98
C ALA A 47 -2.52 14.07 17.80
N VAL A 48 -2.71 12.78 18.08
CA VAL A 48 -3.04 11.77 17.06
C VAL A 48 -4.39 12.08 16.41
N TYR A 49 -5.43 12.35 17.21
CA TYR A 49 -6.74 12.74 16.71
C TYR A 49 -6.66 13.98 15.81
N TRP A 50 -5.94 15.02 16.26
CA TRP A 50 -5.72 16.23 15.46
C TRP A 50 -5.03 15.92 14.13
N LEU A 51 -4.02 15.04 14.14
CA LEU A 51 -3.25 14.67 12.96
C LEU A 51 -4.10 13.96 11.89
N LEU A 52 -5.09 13.17 12.32
CA LEU A 52 -5.93 12.38 11.42
C LEU A 52 -7.19 13.14 10.95
N ALA A 53 -7.81 13.90 11.85
CA ALA A 53 -9.10 14.53 11.62
C ALA A 53 -9.03 15.96 11.06
N THR A 54 -7.84 16.58 10.98
CA THR A 54 -7.70 17.98 10.56
C THR A 54 -6.90 18.17 9.27
N VAL A 55 -7.13 19.31 8.61
CA VAL A 55 -6.43 19.74 7.39
C VAL A 55 -4.94 19.94 7.66
N GLY A 56 -4.57 20.54 8.79
CA GLY A 56 -3.16 20.72 9.18
C GLY A 56 -2.46 19.38 9.43
N GLY A 57 -3.15 18.44 10.08
CA GLY A 57 -2.68 17.08 10.29
C GLY A 57 -2.40 16.33 8.98
N ARG A 58 -3.31 16.43 8.00
CA ARG A 58 -3.12 15.90 6.65
C ARG A 58 -1.87 16.43 5.98
N ASP A 59 -1.67 17.74 5.99
CA ASP A 59 -0.53 18.34 5.27
C ASP A 59 0.81 17.90 5.91
N VAL A 60 0.85 17.76 7.24
CA VAL A 60 1.98 17.17 7.97
C VAL A 60 2.20 15.71 7.55
N LEU A 61 1.16 14.89 7.50
CA LEU A 61 1.25 13.49 7.10
C LEU A 61 1.70 13.32 5.64
N LEU A 62 1.16 14.11 4.72
CA LEU A 62 1.55 14.08 3.32
C LEU A 62 3.02 14.51 3.13
N ALA A 63 3.47 15.53 3.85
CA ALA A 63 4.89 15.92 3.86
C ALA A 63 5.78 14.78 4.37
N GLN A 64 5.33 14.06 5.40
CA GLN A 64 6.02 12.90 5.96
C GLN A 64 6.08 11.71 4.98
N VAL A 65 5.07 11.53 4.12
CA VAL A 65 5.11 10.54 3.02
C VAL A 65 6.15 10.96 1.98
N VAL A 66 6.11 12.21 1.52
CA VAL A 66 7.06 12.74 0.52
C VAL A 66 8.51 12.63 1.01
N ALA A 67 8.76 12.96 2.29
CA ALA A 67 10.09 12.89 2.88
C ALA A 67 10.66 11.45 2.98
N ARG A 68 9.81 10.43 2.92
CA ARG A 68 10.20 9.01 2.98
C ARG A 68 10.25 8.34 1.61
N LEU A 69 10.03 9.09 0.53
CA LEU A 69 10.11 8.53 -0.82
C LEU A 69 11.54 8.09 -1.16
N PRO A 70 11.71 7.01 -1.95
CA PRO A 70 13.02 6.59 -2.41
C PRO A 70 13.74 7.68 -3.21
N THR A 71 15.08 7.64 -3.23
CA THR A 71 15.90 8.61 -3.97
C THR A 71 15.49 8.69 -5.45
N GLY A 72 15.35 9.91 -5.97
CA GLY A 72 14.93 10.16 -7.35
C GLY A 72 13.42 10.05 -7.59
N THR A 73 12.64 9.69 -6.56
CA THR A 73 11.18 9.65 -6.59
C THR A 73 10.60 11.00 -6.20
N THR A 74 9.62 11.49 -6.95
CA THR A 74 8.89 12.72 -6.67
C THR A 74 7.40 12.43 -6.64
N LEU A 75 6.71 13.05 -5.69
CA LEU A 75 5.26 13.04 -5.60
C LEU A 75 4.81 14.47 -5.32
N THR A 76 4.01 15.03 -6.22
CA THR A 76 3.45 16.37 -6.07
C THR A 76 1.95 16.36 -6.40
N TRP A 77 1.24 17.34 -5.89
CA TRP A 77 -0.17 17.57 -6.16
C TRP A 77 -0.43 19.08 -6.17
N ARG A 78 -1.48 19.52 -6.87
CA ARG A 78 -1.87 20.94 -6.92
C ARG A 78 -2.70 21.35 -5.71
N ARG A 79 -3.59 20.47 -5.26
CA ARG A 79 -4.49 20.70 -4.13
C ARG A 79 -4.83 19.37 -3.46
N ALA A 80 -5.02 19.41 -2.15
CA ALA A 80 -5.55 18.32 -1.36
C ALA A 80 -6.82 18.80 -0.62
N GLU A 81 -7.87 17.98 -0.60
CA GLU A 81 -9.16 18.25 0.03
C GLU A 81 -9.56 17.06 0.92
N GLY A 82 -10.28 17.34 2.01
CA GLY A 82 -10.65 16.35 3.04
C GLY A 82 -9.56 16.11 4.09
N PRO A 83 -9.91 15.47 5.23
CA PRO A 83 -8.96 14.97 6.24
C PRO A 83 -8.30 13.66 5.78
N VAL A 84 -7.40 13.10 6.59
CA VAL A 84 -6.85 11.75 6.34
C VAL A 84 -7.81 10.67 6.84
N GLU A 85 -8.54 10.92 7.93
CA GLU A 85 -9.63 10.06 8.40
C GLU A 85 -10.90 10.32 7.58
N GLY A 86 -10.93 9.73 6.38
CA GLY A 86 -12.03 9.84 5.41
C GLY A 86 -11.51 10.02 3.99
N PRO A 87 -12.39 10.35 3.03
CA PRO A 87 -12.00 10.49 1.63
C PRO A 87 -11.06 11.69 1.45
N LEU A 88 -9.78 11.40 1.29
CA LEU A 88 -8.72 12.33 0.91
C LEU A 88 -8.71 12.45 -0.61
N THR A 89 -9.00 13.65 -1.11
CA THR A 89 -8.99 13.94 -2.55
C THR A 89 -7.76 14.76 -2.92
N LEU A 90 -6.92 14.24 -3.81
CA LEU A 90 -5.75 14.91 -4.37
C LEU A 90 -6.02 15.31 -5.82
N HIS A 91 -5.77 16.57 -6.17
CA HIS A 91 -5.97 17.10 -7.52
C HIS A 91 -4.65 17.40 -8.23
N GLY A 92 -4.55 17.03 -9.50
CA GLY A 92 -3.36 17.19 -10.33
C GLY A 92 -2.16 16.48 -9.72
N VAL A 93 -2.32 15.20 -9.43
CA VAL A 93 -1.26 14.35 -8.85
C VAL A 93 -0.23 14.08 -9.94
N ARG A 94 1.05 14.24 -9.60
CA ARG A 94 2.18 13.81 -10.41
C ARG A 94 3.14 13.00 -9.56
N PHE A 95 3.28 11.74 -9.91
CA PHE A 95 4.24 10.83 -9.32
C PHE A 95 5.28 10.46 -10.36
N SER A 96 6.56 10.47 -10.01
CA SER A 96 7.60 9.99 -10.89
C SER A 96 8.68 9.27 -10.13
N MET A 97 9.11 8.12 -10.62
CA MET A 97 10.13 7.30 -9.98
C MET A 97 11.13 6.74 -10.99
N PRO A 98 12.40 6.57 -10.60
CA PRO A 98 13.37 5.86 -11.42
C PRO A 98 12.95 4.39 -11.55
N ARG A 99 13.13 3.83 -12.74
CA ARG A 99 12.90 2.41 -13.03
C ARG A 99 14.07 1.86 -13.81
N GLN A 100 14.72 0.84 -13.27
CA GLN A 100 15.72 0.08 -14.00
C GLN A 100 15.10 -0.51 -15.27
N LEU A 101 15.74 -0.32 -16.43
CA LEU A 101 15.22 -0.76 -17.74
C LEU A 101 15.38 -2.26 -17.93
N ASP A 102 16.57 -2.77 -17.61
CA ASP A 102 16.90 -4.19 -17.71
C ASP A 102 16.69 -4.88 -16.35
N PRO A 103 15.70 -5.77 -16.18
CA PRO A 103 15.50 -6.47 -14.92
C PRO A 103 16.66 -7.41 -14.53
N ASP A 104 17.47 -7.86 -15.48
CA ASP A 104 18.57 -8.81 -15.23
C ASP A 104 19.88 -8.09 -14.84
N CYS A 105 19.93 -6.77 -14.99
CA CYS A 105 21.12 -5.99 -14.63
C CYS A 105 21.32 -5.94 -13.10
N VAL A 106 22.51 -6.34 -12.65
CA VAL A 106 22.92 -6.21 -11.25
C VAL A 106 23.93 -5.07 -11.14
N PRO A 107 23.60 -3.96 -10.45
CA PRO A 107 24.56 -2.88 -10.27
C PRO A 107 25.75 -3.37 -9.44
N THR A 108 26.96 -3.07 -9.90
CA THR A 108 28.22 -3.39 -9.21
C THR A 108 28.89 -2.12 -8.72
N ALA A 109 29.97 -2.25 -7.95
CA ALA A 109 30.74 -1.09 -7.47
C ALA A 109 31.28 -0.21 -8.61
N THR A 110 31.41 -0.75 -9.83
CA THR A 110 32.00 -0.06 -10.98
C THR A 110 31.03 0.14 -12.15
N ALA A 111 29.81 -0.39 -12.09
CA ALA A 111 28.83 -0.30 -13.17
C ALA A 111 27.39 -0.10 -12.65
N SER A 112 26.72 0.94 -13.14
CA SER A 112 25.31 1.22 -12.87
C SER A 112 24.40 0.69 -13.97
N CYS A 113 23.21 0.24 -13.61
CA CYS A 113 22.20 -0.19 -14.56
C CYS A 113 21.51 1.00 -15.26
N ALA A 114 21.16 0.82 -16.54
CA ALA A 114 20.38 1.78 -17.28
C ALA A 114 19.02 1.99 -16.60
N THR A 115 18.66 3.26 -16.40
CA THR A 115 17.47 3.66 -15.63
C THR A 115 16.63 4.62 -16.44
N GLY A 116 15.35 4.29 -16.63
CA GLY A 116 14.33 5.18 -17.15
C GLY A 116 13.49 5.79 -16.03
N ARG A 117 12.42 6.47 -16.40
CA ARG A 117 11.45 7.01 -15.44
C ARG A 117 10.06 6.51 -15.76
N ILE A 118 9.37 6.06 -14.70
CA ILE A 118 7.92 5.95 -14.72
C ILE A 118 7.37 7.31 -14.30
N VAL A 119 6.38 7.81 -15.05
CA VAL A 119 5.64 9.03 -14.70
C VAL A 119 4.16 8.68 -14.68
N PHE A 120 3.51 9.01 -13.58
CA PHE A 120 2.07 8.86 -13.42
C PHE A 120 1.49 10.24 -13.13
N ASP A 121 0.65 10.73 -14.03
CA ASP A 121 -0.11 11.95 -13.87
C ASP A 121 -1.59 11.59 -13.73
N ALA A 122 -2.32 12.24 -12.82
CA ALA A 122 -3.75 12.05 -12.65
C ALA A 122 -4.47 13.37 -12.36
N GLY A 123 -5.63 13.55 -12.98
CA GLY A 123 -6.50 14.70 -12.74
C GLY A 123 -6.99 14.74 -11.29
N THR A 124 -7.54 13.62 -10.82
CA THR A 124 -8.01 13.46 -9.43
C THR A 124 -7.72 12.06 -8.92
N VAL A 125 -7.27 11.95 -7.66
CA VAL A 125 -7.10 10.70 -6.93
C VAL A 125 -7.84 10.83 -5.59
N VAL A 126 -8.82 9.97 -5.34
CA VAL A 126 -9.52 9.87 -4.05
C VAL A 126 -9.05 8.61 -3.34
N LEU A 127 -8.64 8.77 -2.09
CA LEU A 127 -8.18 7.72 -1.20
C LEU A 127 -9.06 7.76 0.04
N ASP A 128 -9.77 6.68 0.34
CA ASP A 128 -10.53 6.55 1.59
C ASP A 128 -9.88 5.48 2.46
N PRO A 129 -8.91 5.83 3.32
CA PRO A 129 -8.19 4.86 4.11
C PRO A 129 -9.00 4.43 5.34
N ALA A 130 -9.12 3.12 5.53
CA ALA A 130 -9.64 2.57 6.77
C ALA A 130 -8.54 2.70 7.85
N LEU A 131 -8.55 3.79 8.63
CA LEU A 131 -7.50 4.07 9.61
C LEU A 131 -7.64 3.28 10.93
N ARG A 132 -8.85 2.81 11.25
CA ARG A 132 -9.17 2.12 12.52
C ARG A 132 -8.33 0.85 12.80
N PRO A 133 -7.87 0.07 11.80
CA PRO A 133 -6.99 -1.09 11.99
C PRO A 133 -5.49 -0.83 11.68
N LEU A 134 -4.99 0.41 11.63
CA LEU A 134 -3.59 0.71 11.23
C LEU A 134 -2.47 0.21 12.16
N LEU A 135 -2.78 -0.60 13.17
CA LEU A 135 -1.80 -1.37 13.93
C LEU A 135 -1.13 -2.48 13.08
N GLY A 136 -1.60 -2.73 11.85
CA GLY A 136 -1.05 -3.72 10.93
C GLY A 136 -0.13 -3.17 9.83
N ARG A 137 0.71 -4.03 9.24
CA ARG A 137 1.56 -3.73 8.06
C ARG A 137 0.77 -3.76 6.73
N ARG A 138 -0.49 -3.32 6.75
CA ARG A 138 -1.42 -3.38 5.62
C ARG A 138 -2.08 -2.01 5.43
N LEU A 139 -2.00 -1.47 4.23
CA LEU A 139 -2.78 -0.31 3.81
C LEU A 139 -4.13 -0.81 3.32
N ARG A 140 -5.19 -0.50 4.06
CA ARG A 140 -6.56 -0.79 3.67
C ARG A 140 -7.25 0.48 3.20
N LEU A 141 -7.82 0.43 2.01
CA LEU A 141 -8.59 1.48 1.39
C LEU A 141 -10.02 0.97 1.21
N ASP A 142 -10.99 1.68 1.77
CA ASP A 142 -12.41 1.43 1.52
C ASP A 142 -12.77 1.84 0.07
N ALA A 143 -12.08 2.85 -0.46
CA ALA A 143 -12.16 3.27 -1.85
C ALA A 143 -10.83 3.81 -2.39
N LEU A 144 -10.53 3.45 -3.63
CA LEU A 144 -9.48 4.03 -4.47
C LEU A 144 -10.10 4.46 -5.79
N ASP A 145 -10.29 5.77 -5.96
CA ASP A 145 -10.79 6.33 -7.21
C ASP A 145 -9.72 7.15 -7.91
N VAL A 146 -9.49 6.86 -9.19
CA VAL A 146 -8.51 7.58 -10.03
C VAL A 146 -9.23 8.07 -11.29
N ARG A 147 -9.05 9.33 -11.65
CA ARG A 147 -9.64 9.92 -12.86
C ARG A 147 -8.61 10.66 -13.69
N ASP A 148 -8.77 10.54 -15.01
CA ASP A 148 -7.99 11.24 -16.03
C ASP A 148 -6.48 11.02 -15.82
N ALA A 149 -6.09 9.75 -15.84
CA ALA A 149 -4.74 9.32 -15.54
C ALA A 149 -3.93 9.01 -16.81
N THR A 150 -2.63 9.27 -16.74
CA THR A 150 -1.65 8.91 -17.77
C THR A 150 -0.45 8.26 -17.09
N LEU A 151 -0.16 7.01 -17.46
CA LEU A 151 1.01 6.26 -17.04
C LEU A 151 2.01 6.21 -18.18
N VAL A 152 3.11 6.94 -18.07
CA VAL A 152 4.22 6.92 -19.01
C VAL A 152 5.26 5.92 -18.54
N LEU A 153 5.48 4.89 -19.35
CA LEU A 153 6.53 3.89 -19.16
C LEU A 153 7.78 4.29 -19.95
N PRO A 154 8.98 4.01 -19.40
CA PRO A 154 10.21 4.27 -20.14
C PRO A 154 10.30 3.36 -21.36
N GLU A 155 11.02 3.84 -22.37
CA GLU A 155 11.42 3.03 -23.51
C GLU A 155 12.33 1.89 -23.05
N ASN A 156 12.17 0.72 -23.65
CA ASN A 156 13.01 -0.43 -23.36
C ASN A 156 13.33 -1.15 -24.65
N ASP A 157 14.56 -0.97 -25.11
CA ASP A 157 15.07 -1.54 -26.37
C ASP A 157 15.54 -2.99 -26.21
N THR A 158 15.42 -3.59 -25.02
CA THR A 158 15.73 -5.02 -24.87
C THR A 158 14.78 -5.84 -25.74
N PRO A 159 15.30 -6.64 -26.70
CA PRO A 159 14.46 -7.46 -27.55
C PRO A 159 13.63 -8.43 -26.72
N PHE A 160 12.39 -8.65 -27.14
CA PHE A 160 11.52 -9.66 -26.55
C PHE A 160 12.22 -11.03 -26.62
N LYS A 161 12.48 -11.63 -25.45
CA LYS A 161 12.95 -13.00 -25.32
C LYS A 161 11.75 -13.88 -25.00
N PHE A 162 11.66 -15.03 -25.67
CA PHE A 162 10.60 -15.98 -25.34
C PHE A 162 10.71 -16.41 -23.87
N PRO A 163 9.64 -16.25 -23.10
CA PRO A 163 9.62 -16.59 -21.70
C PRO A 163 9.83 -18.10 -21.50
N ARG A 164 10.70 -18.49 -20.56
CA ARG A 164 10.82 -19.89 -20.12
C ARG A 164 9.92 -20.12 -18.91
N TRP A 165 9.12 -21.17 -18.98
CA TRP A 165 8.35 -21.65 -17.84
C TRP A 165 9.29 -22.38 -16.87
N PRO A 166 9.16 -22.23 -15.53
CA PRO A 166 8.17 -21.44 -14.76
C PRO A 166 8.60 -19.99 -14.43
N ASP A 167 9.75 -19.54 -14.90
CA ASP A 167 10.42 -18.29 -14.48
C ASP A 167 9.63 -17.00 -14.75
N VAL A 168 8.53 -17.10 -15.52
CA VAL A 168 7.71 -15.96 -15.96
C VAL A 168 6.44 -15.77 -15.16
N LEU A 169 6.14 -16.69 -14.26
CA LEU A 169 5.01 -16.51 -13.35
C LEU A 169 5.30 -15.32 -12.42
N PRO A 170 4.47 -14.27 -12.46
CA PRO A 170 4.77 -13.03 -11.76
C PRO A 170 4.80 -13.28 -10.26
N GLN A 171 5.83 -12.76 -9.59
CA GLN A 171 5.87 -12.69 -8.14
C GLN A 171 5.02 -11.50 -7.67
N ILE A 172 4.26 -11.68 -6.60
CA ILE A 172 3.52 -10.60 -5.95
C ILE A 172 4.31 -10.16 -4.72
N ALA A 173 4.95 -9.00 -4.78
CA ALA A 173 5.79 -8.50 -3.69
C ALA A 173 5.64 -6.98 -3.54
N PRO A 174 4.44 -6.47 -3.23
CA PRO A 174 4.28 -5.05 -2.97
C PRO A 174 5.11 -4.66 -1.72
N PRO A 175 5.66 -3.43 -1.67
CA PRO A 175 6.42 -2.96 -0.50
C PRO A 175 5.62 -3.00 0.81
N LEU A 176 4.30 -2.83 0.71
CA LEU A 176 3.32 -2.92 1.79
C LEU A 176 2.12 -3.73 1.28
N ALA A 177 1.50 -4.56 2.12
CA ALA A 177 0.26 -5.22 1.75
C ALA A 177 -0.82 -4.16 1.49
N LEU A 178 -1.50 -4.26 0.35
CA LEU A 178 -2.51 -3.32 -0.11
C LEU A 178 -3.85 -4.05 -0.24
N GLN A 179 -4.88 -3.51 0.39
CA GLN A 179 -6.26 -3.93 0.20
C GLN A 179 -7.06 -2.72 -0.28
N ALA A 180 -7.80 -2.88 -1.36
CA ALA A 180 -8.75 -1.90 -1.85
C ALA A 180 -10.11 -2.58 -2.04
N ASP A 181 -11.05 -2.26 -1.16
CA ASP A 181 -12.39 -2.86 -1.14
C ASP A 181 -13.22 -2.39 -2.35
N ARG A 182 -12.91 -1.18 -2.86
CA ARG A 182 -13.45 -0.65 -4.12
C ARG A 182 -12.36 0.07 -4.89
N ILE A 183 -12.16 -0.34 -6.13
CA ILE A 183 -11.31 0.35 -7.11
C ILE A 183 -12.21 0.91 -8.19
N ARG A 184 -11.98 2.16 -8.56
CA ARG A 184 -12.54 2.77 -9.76
C ARG A 184 -11.48 3.59 -10.46
N ILE A 185 -11.20 3.27 -11.70
CA ILE A 185 -10.27 4.06 -12.52
C ILE A 185 -11.03 4.47 -13.77
N ASP A 186 -11.16 5.76 -14.03
CA ASP A 186 -11.81 6.27 -15.24
C ASP A 186 -10.80 7.04 -16.10
N GLY A 187 -10.64 6.61 -17.36
CA GLY A 187 -9.75 7.27 -18.33
C GLY A 187 -8.27 7.17 -17.95
N LEU A 188 -7.72 5.96 -17.92
CA LEU A 188 -6.28 5.71 -17.76
C LEU A 188 -5.63 5.39 -19.11
N ARG A 189 -4.72 6.25 -19.55
CA ARG A 189 -3.89 6.01 -20.74
C ARG A 189 -2.52 5.51 -20.34
N VAL A 190 -2.06 4.44 -20.98
CA VAL A 190 -0.70 3.93 -20.78
C VAL A 190 0.11 4.24 -22.03
N LEU A 191 1.18 5.02 -21.86
CA LEU A 191 2.06 5.46 -22.93
C LEU A 191 3.44 4.82 -22.76
N ARG A 192 4.14 4.57 -23.87
CA ARG A 192 5.57 4.24 -23.88
C ARG A 192 6.22 5.03 -25.00
N ALA A 193 7.32 5.73 -24.68
CA ALA A 193 8.02 6.57 -25.65
C ALA A 193 7.10 7.57 -26.40
N GLY A 194 6.00 8.02 -25.77
CA GLY A 194 5.00 8.90 -26.38
C GLY A 194 3.90 8.19 -27.18
N GLU A 195 4.03 6.90 -27.45
CA GLU A 195 3.03 6.09 -28.15
C GLU A 195 2.01 5.48 -27.18
N SER A 196 0.74 5.43 -27.58
CA SER A 196 -0.33 4.83 -26.79
C SER A 196 -0.26 3.30 -26.85
N LEU A 197 0.00 2.66 -25.71
CA LEU A 197 -0.01 1.20 -25.59
C LEU A 197 -1.42 0.66 -25.36
N VAL A 198 -2.17 1.28 -24.45
CA VAL A 198 -3.54 0.90 -24.12
C VAL A 198 -4.26 2.11 -23.54
N ASP A 199 -5.52 2.28 -23.94
CA ASP A 199 -6.44 3.26 -23.38
C ASP A 199 -7.52 2.52 -22.58
N ILE A 200 -7.45 2.66 -21.27
CA ILE A 200 -8.36 2.03 -20.31
C ILE A 200 -9.44 3.04 -19.98
N ARG A 201 -10.63 2.82 -20.54
CA ARG A 201 -11.81 3.65 -20.31
C ARG A 201 -12.28 3.56 -18.87
N SER A 202 -12.36 2.34 -18.33
CA SER A 202 -12.76 2.11 -16.95
C SER A 202 -12.16 0.83 -16.36
N VAL A 203 -11.83 0.88 -15.07
CA VAL A 203 -11.55 -0.30 -14.23
C VAL A 203 -12.48 -0.26 -13.03
N HIS A 204 -13.06 -1.39 -12.67
CA HIS A 204 -13.79 -1.55 -11.42
C HIS A 204 -13.54 -2.93 -10.81
N GLY A 205 -13.68 -3.04 -9.49
CA GLY A 205 -13.53 -4.30 -8.74
C GLY A 205 -12.91 -4.07 -7.37
N SER A 206 -12.44 -5.13 -6.73
CA SER A 206 -11.64 -5.09 -5.50
C SER A 206 -10.35 -5.89 -5.67
N LEU A 207 -9.36 -5.60 -4.82
CA LEU A 207 -8.16 -6.44 -4.74
C LEU A 207 -7.56 -6.46 -3.35
N LEU A 208 -6.88 -7.56 -3.07
CA LEU A 208 -5.93 -7.70 -1.98
C LEU A 208 -4.61 -8.21 -2.56
N ALA A 209 -3.57 -7.38 -2.46
CA ALA A 209 -2.21 -7.74 -2.84
C ALA A 209 -1.31 -7.75 -1.61
N GLU A 210 -0.78 -8.91 -1.29
CA GLU A 210 0.20 -9.10 -0.22
C GLU A 210 1.39 -9.91 -0.72
N ARG A 211 2.45 -9.98 0.07
CA ARG A 211 3.65 -10.71 -0.38
C ARG A 211 3.32 -12.17 -0.59
N GLY A 212 3.44 -12.63 -1.83
CA GLY A 212 3.18 -14.01 -2.22
C GLY A 212 1.71 -14.31 -2.50
N ALA A 213 0.79 -13.34 -2.46
CA ALA A 213 -0.63 -13.58 -2.74
C ALA A 213 -1.33 -12.37 -3.36
N LEU A 214 -2.21 -12.65 -4.30
CA LEU A 214 -3.12 -11.72 -4.95
C LEU A 214 -4.52 -12.33 -4.97
N HIS A 215 -5.49 -11.58 -4.49
CA HIS A 215 -6.90 -11.86 -4.62
C HIS A 215 -7.55 -10.72 -5.40
N VAL A 216 -8.41 -11.06 -6.36
CA VAL A 216 -9.20 -10.10 -7.13
C VAL A 216 -10.66 -10.55 -7.16
N GLU A 217 -11.57 -9.61 -7.00
CA GLU A 217 -13.01 -9.86 -7.03
C GLU A 217 -13.69 -8.81 -7.90
N ASP A 218 -14.56 -9.29 -8.77
CA ASP A 218 -15.32 -8.54 -9.78
C ASP A 218 -14.46 -7.52 -10.56
N LEU A 219 -13.20 -7.88 -10.83
CA LEU A 219 -12.31 -7.04 -11.58
C LEU A 219 -12.76 -7.03 -13.04
N VAL A 220 -13.12 -5.85 -13.55
CA VAL A 220 -13.46 -5.62 -14.94
C VAL A 220 -12.65 -4.45 -15.45
N VAL A 221 -12.05 -4.65 -16.63
CA VAL A 221 -11.26 -3.65 -17.34
C VAL A 221 -11.90 -3.45 -18.71
N ASP A 222 -12.30 -2.23 -18.99
CA ASP A 222 -12.82 -1.81 -20.29
C ASP A 222 -11.78 -0.93 -20.98
N SER A 223 -11.31 -1.36 -22.16
CA SER A 223 -10.22 -0.69 -22.88
C SER A 223 -10.45 -0.67 -24.39
N ASP A 224 -9.62 0.09 -25.10
CA ASP A 224 -9.50 0.04 -26.57
C ASP A 224 -9.11 -1.37 -27.08
N ARG A 225 -8.47 -2.20 -26.26
CA ARG A 225 -8.09 -3.59 -26.59
C ARG A 225 -9.17 -4.62 -26.28
N GLY A 226 -10.27 -4.21 -25.67
CA GLY A 226 -11.39 -5.08 -25.34
C GLY A 226 -11.85 -4.94 -23.89
N ARG A 227 -12.79 -5.81 -23.52
CA ARG A 227 -13.29 -5.95 -22.16
C ARG A 227 -12.73 -7.21 -21.53
N PHE A 228 -12.09 -7.06 -20.37
CA PHE A 228 -11.48 -8.15 -19.61
C PHE A 228 -12.16 -8.26 -18.26
N THR A 229 -12.30 -9.49 -17.76
CA THR A 229 -12.75 -9.75 -16.39
C THR A 229 -11.80 -10.73 -15.72
N ALA A 230 -11.63 -10.61 -14.40
CA ALA A 230 -10.84 -11.54 -13.60
C ALA A 230 -11.44 -11.70 -12.20
N ASN A 231 -11.42 -12.94 -11.70
CA ASN A 231 -11.93 -13.31 -10.39
C ASN A 231 -11.13 -14.46 -9.81
N GLY A 232 -10.74 -14.35 -8.53
CA GLY A 232 -10.15 -15.42 -7.75
C GLY A 232 -8.75 -15.12 -7.21
N ASP A 233 -7.99 -16.19 -6.96
CA ASP A 233 -6.77 -16.18 -6.17
C ASP A 233 -5.54 -16.59 -6.98
N TYR A 234 -4.43 -15.94 -6.70
CA TYR A 234 -3.11 -16.26 -7.21
C TYR A 234 -2.06 -16.10 -6.11
N ALA A 235 -1.53 -17.22 -5.62
CA ALA A 235 -0.64 -17.28 -4.47
C ALA A 235 0.74 -17.85 -4.84
N PRO A 236 1.64 -17.06 -5.47
CA PRO A 236 3.00 -17.49 -5.78
C PRO A 236 3.83 -17.89 -4.55
N GLY A 237 3.54 -17.33 -3.37
CA GLY A 237 4.18 -17.72 -2.11
C GLY A 237 3.79 -19.11 -1.62
N ASP A 238 2.72 -19.70 -2.17
CA ASP A 238 2.29 -21.06 -1.87
C ASP A 238 2.33 -21.93 -3.14
N HIS A 239 3.54 -22.24 -3.60
CA HIS A 239 3.77 -23.06 -4.80
C HIS A 239 2.95 -22.60 -6.02
N TYR A 240 2.72 -21.29 -6.13
CA TYR A 240 1.87 -20.68 -7.16
C TYR A 240 0.46 -21.28 -7.23
N ARG A 241 -0.13 -21.62 -6.09
CA ARG A 241 -1.54 -22.00 -5.99
C ARG A 241 -2.39 -20.95 -6.69
N SER A 242 -3.24 -21.39 -7.61
CA SER A 242 -4.11 -20.55 -8.41
C SER A 242 -5.51 -21.10 -8.36
N ASP A 243 -6.50 -20.23 -8.22
CA ASP A 243 -7.91 -20.49 -8.53
C ASP A 243 -8.46 -19.22 -9.17
N LEU A 244 -8.18 -19.06 -10.46
CA LEU A 244 -8.41 -17.83 -11.19
C LEU A 244 -9.24 -18.10 -12.44
N VAL A 245 -10.30 -17.30 -12.61
CA VAL A 245 -11.10 -17.24 -13.83
C VAL A 245 -10.89 -15.88 -14.48
N ALA A 246 -10.58 -15.87 -15.77
CA ALA A 246 -10.46 -14.65 -16.54
C ALA A 246 -11.20 -14.77 -17.88
N THR A 247 -11.79 -13.69 -18.35
CA THR A 247 -12.37 -13.62 -19.70
C THR A 247 -11.90 -12.39 -20.45
N ALA A 248 -11.88 -12.48 -21.77
CA ALA A 248 -11.54 -11.40 -22.69
C ALA A 248 -12.55 -11.38 -23.84
N VAL A 249 -13.08 -10.21 -24.13
CA VAL A 249 -13.91 -9.91 -25.31
C VAL A 249 -13.19 -8.83 -26.11
N PHE A 250 -12.71 -9.19 -27.29
CA PHE A 250 -11.92 -8.29 -28.13
C PHE A 250 -12.82 -7.37 -28.98
N PRO A 251 -12.36 -6.17 -29.34
CA PRO A 251 -13.10 -5.28 -30.23
C PRO A 251 -13.28 -5.94 -31.60
N ALA A 252 -14.46 -5.76 -32.21
CA ALA A 252 -14.73 -6.18 -33.58
C ALA A 252 -15.44 -5.06 -34.35
N PRO A 253 -15.20 -4.95 -35.67
CA PRO A 253 -15.95 -4.04 -36.53
C PRO A 253 -17.45 -4.34 -36.49
N ALA A 254 -18.27 -3.32 -36.77
CA ALA A 254 -19.71 -3.49 -36.88
C ALA A 254 -20.06 -4.61 -37.86
N GLY A 255 -20.97 -5.50 -37.46
CA GLY A 255 -21.39 -6.65 -38.27
C GLY A 255 -20.48 -7.88 -38.19
N ARG A 256 -19.40 -7.86 -37.39
CA ARG A 256 -18.59 -9.06 -37.09
C ARG A 256 -18.77 -9.50 -35.64
N THR A 257 -18.76 -10.82 -35.43
CA THR A 257 -18.78 -11.41 -34.11
C THR A 257 -17.45 -11.13 -33.39
N PRO A 258 -17.46 -10.56 -32.17
CA PRO A 258 -16.26 -10.38 -31.37
C PRO A 258 -15.57 -11.69 -31.06
N ALA A 259 -14.24 -11.72 -31.15
CA ALA A 259 -13.45 -12.82 -30.60
C ALA A 259 -13.58 -12.84 -29.07
N ARG A 260 -13.69 -14.03 -28.49
CA ARG A 260 -13.84 -14.24 -27.06
C ARG A 260 -12.86 -15.30 -26.57
N LEU A 261 -12.25 -15.06 -25.42
CA LEU A 261 -11.43 -16.03 -24.71
C LEU A 261 -11.89 -16.13 -23.26
N ALA A 262 -11.88 -17.34 -22.72
CA ALA A 262 -12.04 -17.62 -21.30
C ALA A 262 -10.87 -18.50 -20.87
N CYS A 263 -10.31 -18.19 -19.72
CA CYS A 263 -9.21 -18.92 -19.10
C CYS A 263 -9.60 -19.29 -17.67
N VAL A 264 -9.34 -20.53 -17.28
CA VAL A 264 -9.46 -21.00 -15.91
C VAL A 264 -8.14 -21.64 -15.52
N ALA A 265 -7.53 -21.18 -14.44
CA ALA A 265 -6.30 -21.73 -13.89
C ALA A 265 -6.56 -22.24 -12.48
N ARG A 266 -6.39 -23.55 -12.25
CA ARG A 266 -6.57 -24.19 -10.95
C ARG A 266 -5.38 -25.07 -10.56
N GLY A 267 -5.10 -25.12 -9.26
CA GLY A 267 -4.03 -25.94 -8.68
C GLY A 267 -2.73 -25.17 -8.45
N ASP A 268 -1.68 -25.88 -8.07
CA ASP A 268 -0.34 -25.35 -7.78
C ASP A 268 0.65 -25.71 -8.91
N LEU A 269 1.94 -25.41 -8.77
CA LEU A 269 2.98 -25.78 -9.74
C LEU A 269 3.06 -27.29 -10.03
N SER A 270 2.76 -28.14 -9.04
CA SER A 270 2.90 -29.59 -9.16
C SER A 270 1.74 -30.20 -9.94
N ARG A 271 0.54 -29.62 -9.82
CA ARG A 271 -0.70 -30.12 -10.43
C ARG A 271 -1.54 -28.98 -10.99
N ARG A 272 -0.95 -28.17 -11.88
CA ARG A 272 -1.68 -27.07 -12.53
C ARG A 272 -2.54 -27.58 -13.68
N VAL A 273 -3.81 -27.17 -13.67
CA VAL A 273 -4.70 -27.29 -14.80
C VAL A 273 -5.02 -25.89 -15.30
N VAL A 274 -4.66 -25.62 -16.56
CA VAL A 274 -5.08 -24.40 -17.26
C VAL A 274 -5.99 -24.82 -18.41
N ALA A 275 -7.21 -24.33 -18.40
CA ALA A 275 -8.15 -24.50 -19.49
C ALA A 275 -8.35 -23.15 -20.19
N VAL A 276 -8.11 -23.11 -21.50
CA VAL A 276 -8.38 -21.95 -22.33
C VAL A 276 -9.39 -22.36 -23.38
N ALA A 277 -10.50 -21.64 -23.46
CA ALA A 277 -11.54 -21.84 -24.46
C ALA A 277 -11.86 -20.50 -25.12
N GLY A 278 -12.35 -20.54 -26.36
CA GLY A 278 -12.66 -19.31 -27.07
C GLY A 278 -13.47 -19.53 -28.33
N ALA A 279 -13.94 -18.42 -28.86
CA ALA A 279 -14.57 -18.34 -30.17
C ALA A 279 -13.84 -17.24 -30.96
N ALA A 280 -13.32 -17.62 -32.12
CA ALA A 280 -12.79 -16.68 -33.11
C ALA A 280 -13.79 -16.56 -34.28
N PRO A 281 -13.93 -15.37 -34.88
CA PRO A 281 -14.78 -15.16 -36.05
C PRO A 281 -14.24 -15.84 -37.32
#